data_AF-A0A2M7EBH0-F1
#
_entry.id   AF-A0A2M7EBH0-F1
#
_cell.length_a   1.000
_cell.length_b   1.000
_cell.length_c   1.000
_cell.angle_alpha   90.00
_cell.angle_beta   90.00
_cell.angle_gamma   90.00
#
_symmetry.space_group_name_H-M   'P 1'
#
loop_
_entity.id
_entity.type
_entity.pdbx_description
1 polymer ?
#
loop_
_entity_poly.entity_id
_entity_poly.type
_entity_poly.pdbx_seq_one_letter_code
_entity_poly.pdbx_strand_id
1 'polypeptide(L)'
;KLPALVYVLADRKIIKNKEHFNFNEAYLLTDFDFESFKKMVKKDEIVVDFRMYYRPDGSVRNHGTGFRVKINKLYHAFKNKKKLI
;
A
#
# COMPACT_ATOMS: atom_id res chain seq x y z
N LYS A 1 -4.39 13.40 1.61
CA LYS A 1 -4.96 12.69 0.42
C LYS A 1 -5.62 11.33 0.75
N LEU A 2 -5.94 11.00 2.00
CA LEU A 2 -6.59 9.70 2.31
C LEU A 2 -7.79 9.85 3.26
N PRO A 3 -8.90 10.48 2.86
CA PRO A 3 -10.17 10.32 3.60
C PRO A 3 -10.80 8.94 3.35
N ALA A 4 -10.60 8.36 2.17
CA ALA A 4 -11.12 7.06 1.74
C ALA A 4 -10.23 6.42 0.65
N LEU A 5 -10.33 5.11 0.47
CA LEU A 5 -9.57 4.30 -0.48
C LEU A 5 -10.41 3.13 -1.02
N VAL A 6 -10.30 2.83 -2.32
CA VAL A 6 -10.69 1.51 -2.86
C VAL A 6 -9.43 0.65 -2.91
N TYR A 7 -9.45 -0.46 -2.19
CA TYR A 7 -8.36 -1.40 -2.07
C TYR A 7 -8.66 -2.68 -2.86
N VAL A 8 -7.89 -2.95 -3.91
CA VAL A 8 -8.11 -4.07 -4.84
C VAL A 8 -6.97 -5.07 -4.74
N LEU A 9 -7.32 -6.34 -4.66
CA LEU A 9 -6.41 -7.47 -4.64
C LEU A 9 -6.52 -8.24 -5.96
N ALA A 10 -5.42 -8.88 -6.34
CA ALA A 10 -5.36 -9.70 -7.55
C ALA A 10 -4.50 -10.94 -7.34
N ASP A 11 -4.99 -12.07 -7.83
CA ASP A 11 -4.14 -13.23 -8.06
C ASP A 11 -3.23 -12.95 -9.26
N ARG A 12 -2.01 -13.49 -9.24
CA ARG A 12 -1.09 -13.40 -10.38
C ARG A 12 -0.70 -14.76 -10.91
N LYS A 13 -0.48 -14.83 -12.22
CA LYS A 13 0.14 -15.99 -12.89
C LYS A 13 1.00 -15.54 -14.05
N ILE A 14 2.06 -16.31 -14.33
CA ILE A 14 2.89 -16.11 -15.52
C ILE A 14 2.45 -17.12 -16.57
N ILE A 15 2.06 -16.65 -17.77
CA ILE A 15 1.71 -17.48 -18.91
C ILE A 15 2.56 -17.02 -20.10
N LYS A 16 3.32 -17.94 -20.70
CA LYS A 16 4.17 -17.65 -21.88
C LYS A 16 5.04 -16.38 -21.67
N ASN A 17 5.72 -16.29 -20.53
CA ASN A 17 6.55 -15.15 -20.11
C ASN A 17 5.82 -13.80 -19.97
N LYS A 18 4.50 -13.79 -19.85
CA LYS A 18 3.71 -12.60 -19.55
C LYS A 18 3.06 -12.75 -18.18
N GLU A 19 3.15 -11.71 -17.35
CA GLU A 19 2.45 -11.67 -16.07
C GLU A 19 0.98 -11.26 -16.31
N HIS A 20 0.06 -12.05 -15.77
CA HIS A 20 -1.37 -11.81 -15.83
C HIS A 20 -1.90 -11.60 -14.41
N PHE A 21 -2.84 -10.68 -14.27
CA PHE A 21 -3.47 -10.34 -13.00
C PHE A 21 -4.98 -10.58 -13.10
N ASN A 22 -5.54 -11.28 -12.12
CA ASN A 22 -6.97 -11.47 -11.97
C ASN A 22 -7.45 -10.70 -10.74
N PHE A 23 -8.02 -9.51 -10.94
CA PHE A 23 -8.57 -8.68 -9.87
C PHE A 23 -9.89 -9.28 -9.38
N ASN A 24 -9.84 -9.96 -8.24
CA ASN A 24 -10.90 -10.86 -7.78
C ASN A 24 -11.49 -10.45 -6.43
N GLU A 25 -10.93 -9.44 -5.77
CA GLU A 25 -11.37 -9.00 -4.45
C GLU A 25 -11.15 -7.49 -4.30
N ALA A 26 -12.15 -6.79 -3.76
CA ALA A 26 -12.08 -5.34 -3.58
C ALA A 26 -12.81 -4.87 -2.31
N TYR A 27 -12.28 -3.81 -1.70
CA TYR A 27 -12.82 -3.21 -0.48
C TYR A 27 -12.84 -1.68 -0.56
N LEU A 28 -13.93 -1.07 -0.12
CA LEU A 28 -13.99 0.36 0.18
C LEU A 28 -13.61 0.58 1.65
N LEU A 29 -12.56 1.36 1.87
CA LEU A 29 -12.09 1.80 3.19
C LEU A 29 -12.40 3.28 3.35
N THR A 30 -13.09 3.65 4.43
CA THR A 30 -13.45 5.05 4.70
C THR A 30 -13.15 5.43 6.14
N ASP A 31 -13.20 6.74 6.40
CA ASP A 31 -12.94 7.34 7.71
C ASP A 31 -11.54 6.97 8.21
N PHE A 32 -10.53 7.42 7.47
CA PHE A 32 -9.14 7.29 7.88
C PHE A 32 -8.92 7.91 9.26
N ASP A 33 -8.23 7.16 10.13
CA ASP A 33 -7.92 7.57 11.48
C ASP A 33 -6.41 7.80 11.63
N PHE A 34 -6.03 9.07 11.76
CA PHE A 34 -4.65 9.47 11.92
C PHE A 34 -4.03 9.00 13.25
N GLU A 35 -4.82 8.86 14.32
CA GLU A 35 -4.32 8.34 15.59
C GLU A 35 -3.98 6.85 15.48
N SER A 36 -4.84 6.07 14.81
CA SER A 36 -4.55 4.68 14.49
C SER A 36 -3.32 4.55 13.60
N PHE A 37 -3.18 5.38 12.56
CA PHE A 37 -1.98 5.43 11.74
C PHE A 37 -0.70 5.66 12.57
N LYS A 38 -0.69 6.66 13.47
CA LYS A 38 0.48 6.92 14.35
C LYS A 38 0.81 5.72 15.22
N LYS A 39 -0.20 5.04 15.77
CA LYS A 39 0.00 3.81 16.56
C LYS A 39 0.57 2.69 15.72
N MET A 40 0.13 2.54 14.47
CA MET A 40 0.67 1.54 13.54
C MET A 40 2.13 1.80 13.18
N VAL A 41 2.53 3.07 13.01
CA VAL A 41 3.95 3.45 12.81
C VAL A 41 4.78 3.06 14.04
N LYS A 42 4.30 3.35 15.25
CA LYS A 42 4.99 2.98 16.51
C LYS A 42 5.10 1.47 16.74
N LYS A 43 4.32 0.66 16.02
CA LYS A 43 4.26 -0.80 16.14
C LYS A 43 4.95 -1.53 14.98
N ASP A 44 5.66 -0.81 14.11
CA ASP A 44 6.29 -1.36 12.90
C ASP A 44 5.29 -2.04 11.93
N GLU A 45 4.01 -1.66 12.00
CA GLU A 45 3.00 -2.09 11.03
C GLU A 45 3.03 -1.18 9.78
N ILE A 46 3.44 0.08 9.96
CA ILE A 46 3.76 1.03 8.91
C ILE A 46 5.24 1.41 9.03
N VAL A 47 5.99 1.23 7.95
CA VAL A 47 7.42 1.56 7.87
C VAL A 47 7.64 2.80 7.00
N VAL A 48 8.66 3.58 7.34
CA VAL A 48 9.13 4.72 6.57
C VAL A 48 10.24 4.25 5.64
N ASP A 49 10.02 4.33 4.33
CA ASP A 49 10.91 3.83 3.29
C ASP A 49 11.58 4.99 2.55
N PHE A 50 12.91 5.10 2.69
CA PHE A 50 13.73 6.07 1.96
C PHE A 50 14.11 5.49 0.59
N ARG A 51 13.43 5.95 -0.45
CA ARG A 51 13.53 5.40 -1.81
C ARG A 51 14.50 6.20 -2.68
N MET A 52 15.74 6.28 -2.22
CA MET A 52 16.83 6.97 -2.92
C MET A 52 17.84 5.96 -3.45
N TYR A 53 18.35 6.17 -4.66
CA TYR A 53 19.45 5.38 -5.21
C TYR A 53 20.28 6.18 -6.21
N TYR A 54 21.53 5.76 -6.40
CA TYR A 54 22.39 6.22 -7.46
C TYR A 54 22.13 5.41 -8.72
N ARG A 55 21.92 6.10 -9.84
CA ARG A 55 21.88 5.45 -11.15
C ARG A 55 23.29 5.08 -11.62
N PRO A 56 23.42 4.16 -12.59
CA PRO A 56 24.73 3.79 -13.15
C PRO A 56 25.52 4.98 -13.75
N ASP A 57 24.84 6.04 -14.17
CA ASP A 57 25.45 7.28 -14.69
C ASP A 57 25.89 8.27 -13.61
N GLY A 58 25.78 7.90 -12.32
CA GLY A 58 26.12 8.74 -11.19
C GLY A 58 25.05 9.76 -10.78
N SER A 59 23.95 9.89 -11.54
CA SER A 59 22.84 10.75 -11.16
C SER A 59 22.06 10.19 -9.96
N VAL A 60 21.56 11.10 -9.11
CA VAL A 60 20.75 10.72 -7.94
C VAL A 60 19.28 10.67 -8.33
N ARG A 61 18.58 9.58 -7.95
CA ARG A 61 17.13 9.52 -8.02
C ARG A 61 16.52 9.35 -6.63
N ASN A 62 15.59 10.24 -6.31
CA ASN A 62 14.76 10.16 -5.12
C ASN A 62 13.29 10.01 -5.53
N HIS A 63 12.67 8.86 -5.23
CA HIS A 63 11.24 8.63 -5.47
C HIS A 63 10.33 9.27 -4.40
N GLY A 64 10.92 9.96 -3.42
CA GLY A 64 10.28 10.49 -2.21
C GLY A 64 10.15 9.44 -1.12
N THR A 65 10.12 9.89 0.13
CA THR A 65 9.88 9.04 1.30
C THR A 65 8.49 8.41 1.22
N GLY A 66 8.41 7.09 1.29
CA GLY A 66 7.16 6.34 1.24
C GLY A 66 6.77 5.80 2.61
N PHE A 67 5.49 5.91 2.99
CA PHE A 67 4.95 5.11 4.08
C PHE A 67 4.41 3.81 3.50
N ARG A 68 4.94 2.67 3.93
CA ARG A 68 4.49 1.35 3.48
C ARG A 68 3.86 0.60 4.63
N VAL A 69 2.81 -0.16 4.35
CA VAL A 69 2.06 -0.93 5.36
C VAL A 69 2.07 -2.40 4.98
N LYS A 70 2.11 -3.28 5.98
CA LYS A 70 1.89 -4.72 5.75
C LYS A 70 0.48 -4.92 5.19
N ILE A 71 0.34 -5.77 4.18
CA ILE A 71 -0.88 -5.86 3.36
C ILE A 71 -2.13 -6.18 4.20
N ASN A 72 -1.98 -7.06 5.19
CA ASN A 72 -3.04 -7.46 6.11
C ASN A 72 -3.35 -6.42 7.22
N LYS A 73 -2.57 -5.33 7.31
CA LYS A 73 -2.70 -4.30 8.35
C LYS A 73 -3.28 -2.98 7.86
N LEU A 74 -3.32 -2.74 6.54
CA LEU A 74 -3.80 -1.47 5.96
C LEU A 74 -5.18 -1.05 6.50
N TYR A 75 -6.08 -2.02 6.71
CA TYR A 75 -7.43 -1.79 7.19
C TYR A 75 -7.50 -1.12 8.57
N HIS A 76 -6.49 -1.31 9.43
CA HIS A 76 -6.48 -0.74 10.78
C HIS A 76 -6.31 0.79 10.79
N ALA A 77 -5.90 1.39 9.67
CA ALA A 77 -5.84 2.83 9.52
C ALA A 77 -7.20 3.48 9.20
N PHE A 78 -8.27 2.68 9.06
CA PHE A 78 -9.60 3.13 8.66
C PHE A 78 -10.65 2.57 9.61
N LYS A 79 -11.72 3.33 9.87
CA LYS A 79 -12.81 2.87 10.74
C LYS A 79 -13.75 1.90 10.04
N ASN A 80 -14.00 2.10 8.74
CA ASN A 80 -14.94 1.27 8.00
C ASN A 80 -14.25 0.48 6.88
N LYS A 81 -14.72 -0.75 6.69
CA LYS A 81 -14.34 -1.65 5.59
C LYS A 81 -15.60 -2.28 5.00
N LYS A 82 -15.88 -2.01 3.73
CA LYS A 82 -16.99 -2.61 2.98
C LYS A 82 -16.45 -3.43 1.82
N LYS A 83 -16.85 -4.69 1.70
CA LYS A 83 -16.52 -5.53 0.53
C LYS A 83 -17.30 -5.05 -0.70
N LEU A 84 -16.63 -4.99 -1.85
CA LEU A 84 -17.20 -4.54 -3.12
C LEU A 84 -17.36 -5.69 -4.13
N ILE A 85 -16.38 -6.60 -4.16
CA ILE A 85 -16.32 -7.81 -4.98
C ILE A 85 -15.87 -8.94 -4.08
#